data_AF-A0A9E2MMB7-F1
#
_entry.id   AF-A0A9E2MMB7-F1
#
_cell.length_a   1.000
_cell.length_b   1.000
_cell.length_c   1.000
_cell.angle_alpha   90.00
_cell.angle_beta   90.00
_cell.angle_gamma   90.00
#
_symmetry.space_group_name_H-M   'P 1'
#
loop_
_entity.id
_entity.type
_entity.pdbx_description
1 polymer ?
#
loop_
_entity_poly.entity_id
_entity_poly.type
_entity_poly.pdbx_seq_one_letter_code
_entity_poly.pdbx_strand_id
1 'polypeptide(L)'
;MALHKNFPKDKFAILEPDTRWFPADEALREQGYEKLLPPFVPELRKRIKEWRNRGYEGASATSKALLNWWFKQEHLAYGADGNSFLFQYYFAQRESVETIIWLYDVAGVRNKYDLLPFDSLGRVSPNMFDEDWLRLVIKMATGSGKTKVMSLLLAWSYFHKLYEPGSELSRNFLLITPNIIVLERIKTDFDGLKIFYQDPVLPDNGYEGRSWQDDFQITLHLQDNLTAISPTGNIFLTNIHRVYEGDIREASFSDEDLTEYFLGQKPVSKTNESLVELSNVIRDIDEIVVFNDEAHHIHDPKMAWFKSIQDINNKLKQKEKQISLQIDCTATPKHNNGGIFVQTISDYPLVEAIHQGIVKTPVLPDEASRGKLQEKQSAIFTEKYEDYINLGIEEWRKTSKELEPTGKKAILFIMTDDTKNCDEVQTYLEKNYADLNGKVLTIHTNKSGDISEKVSGKAKEELDRLRRQANDID
;
A
#
# COMPACT_ATOMS: atom_id res chain seq x y z
N MET A 1 17.10 -16.52 12.81
CA MET A 1 16.02 -16.38 11.80
C MET A 1 16.17 -17.51 10.82
N ALA A 2 15.09 -18.20 10.42
CA ALA A 2 15.12 -19.27 9.41
C ALA A 2 15.30 -18.70 7.99
N LEU A 3 16.41 -18.01 7.77
CA LEU A 3 16.86 -17.50 6.48
C LEU A 3 17.77 -18.53 5.83
N HIS A 4 17.68 -18.65 4.51
CA HIS A 4 18.64 -19.46 3.76
C HIS A 4 20.07 -19.00 4.06
N LYS A 5 20.99 -19.97 4.24
CA LYS A 5 22.43 -19.71 4.45
C LYS A 5 23.09 -18.81 3.39
N ASN A 6 22.55 -18.78 2.17
CA ASN A 6 23.08 -18.03 1.04
C ASN A 6 22.29 -16.74 0.78
N PHE A 7 21.36 -16.37 1.67
CA PHE A 7 20.56 -15.17 1.49
C PHE A 7 21.43 -13.91 1.63
N PRO A 8 21.58 -13.10 0.58
CA PRO A 8 22.52 -12.00 0.55
C PRO A 8 22.07 -10.85 1.45
N LYS A 9 23.04 -10.07 1.95
CA LYS A 9 22.78 -8.76 2.59
C LYS A 9 22.54 -7.66 1.57
N ASP A 10 23.08 -7.83 0.36
CA ASP A 10 22.85 -6.88 -0.72
C ASP A 10 21.38 -6.94 -1.16
N LYS A 11 20.72 -5.78 -1.11
CA LYS A 11 19.31 -5.56 -1.49
C LYS A 11 19.09 -5.50 -3.00
N PHE A 12 20.16 -5.34 -3.78
CA PHE A 12 20.13 -5.31 -5.24
C PHE A 12 20.48 -6.67 -5.87
N ALA A 13 21.09 -7.57 -5.09
CA ALA A 13 21.45 -8.90 -5.54
C ALA A 13 20.21 -9.68 -6.03
N ILE A 14 20.32 -10.24 -7.24
CA ILE A 14 19.30 -11.11 -7.81
C ILE A 14 19.22 -12.40 -6.99
N LEU A 15 18.04 -12.69 -6.46
CA LEU A 15 17.82 -13.89 -5.67
C LEU A 15 17.43 -15.08 -6.54
N GLU A 16 17.97 -16.24 -6.18
CA GLU A 16 17.47 -17.52 -6.67
C GLU A 16 16.08 -17.83 -6.08
N PRO A 17 15.19 -18.54 -6.81
CA PRO A 17 13.81 -18.78 -6.36
C PRO A 17 13.69 -19.46 -5.00
N ASP A 18 14.66 -20.33 -4.68
CA ASP A 18 14.75 -21.09 -3.43
C ASP A 18 15.52 -20.35 -2.32
N THR A 19 16.28 -19.31 -2.65
CA THR A 19 17.07 -18.53 -1.68
C THR A 19 16.19 -17.49 -1.00
N ARG A 20 15.50 -17.91 0.08
CA ARG A 20 14.52 -17.09 0.79
C ARG A 20 14.36 -17.45 2.27
N TRP A 21 13.62 -16.63 3.00
CA TRP A 21 13.14 -16.93 4.34
C TRP A 21 11.94 -17.90 4.31
N PHE A 22 11.82 -18.68 5.38
CA PHE A 22 10.70 -19.61 5.58
C PHE A 22 10.16 -19.55 7.03
N PRO A 23 8.83 -19.55 7.23
CA PRO A 23 8.19 -19.51 8.55
C PRO A 23 8.18 -20.88 9.29
N ALA A 24 9.26 -21.65 9.23
CA ALA A 24 9.43 -22.83 10.10
C ALA A 24 10.91 -23.20 10.24
N ASP A 25 11.20 -24.22 11.03
CA ASP A 25 12.55 -24.77 11.21
C ASP A 25 13.16 -25.16 9.85
N GLU A 26 14.46 -24.92 9.67
CA GLU A 26 15.20 -25.25 8.44
C GLU A 26 15.10 -26.76 8.13
N ALA A 27 14.95 -27.61 9.16
CA ALA A 27 14.71 -29.06 9.00
C ALA A 27 13.36 -29.41 8.35
N LEU A 28 12.36 -28.54 8.40
CA LEU A 28 11.02 -28.76 7.82
C LEU A 28 10.93 -28.34 6.35
N ARG A 29 12.01 -27.82 5.78
CA ARG A 29 12.06 -27.30 4.41
C ARG A 29 11.77 -28.38 3.36
N GLU A 30 12.15 -29.63 3.63
CA GLU A 30 11.95 -30.76 2.71
C GLU A 30 10.55 -31.39 2.78
N GLN A 31 9.76 -31.15 3.83
CA GLN A 31 8.52 -31.89 4.11
C GLN A 31 7.21 -31.06 4.05
N GLY A 32 7.27 -29.77 3.69
CA GLY A 32 6.06 -28.95 3.65
C GLY A 32 6.24 -27.47 3.31
N TYR A 33 7.41 -27.09 2.76
CA TYR A 33 7.79 -25.71 2.46
C TYR A 33 6.71 -24.92 1.69
N GLU A 34 6.15 -25.53 0.63
CA GLU A 34 5.17 -24.89 -0.24
C GLU A 34 3.80 -24.68 0.44
N LYS A 35 3.50 -25.44 1.51
CA LYS A 35 2.20 -25.36 2.21
C LYS A 35 2.01 -24.08 3.02
N LEU A 36 3.11 -23.45 3.44
CA LEU A 36 3.11 -22.23 4.27
C LEU A 36 3.33 -20.94 3.47
N LEU A 37 3.64 -21.08 2.18
CA LEU A 37 3.81 -19.97 1.26
C LEU A 37 2.53 -19.70 0.47
N PRO A 38 2.36 -18.48 -0.06
CA PRO A 38 1.27 -18.21 -0.97
C PRO A 38 1.36 -19.12 -2.21
N PRO A 39 0.22 -19.62 -2.72
CA PRO A 39 0.19 -20.80 -3.57
C PRO A 39 0.94 -20.66 -4.90
N PHE A 40 0.90 -19.47 -5.51
CA PHE A 40 1.50 -19.23 -6.82
C PHE A 40 2.98 -18.86 -6.75
N VAL A 41 3.45 -18.30 -5.63
CA VAL A 41 4.78 -17.69 -5.52
C VAL A 41 5.93 -18.65 -5.86
N PRO A 42 5.98 -19.91 -5.37
CA PRO A 42 7.09 -20.81 -5.64
C PRO A 42 7.30 -21.10 -7.13
N GLU A 43 6.20 -21.35 -7.87
CA GLU A 43 6.25 -21.64 -9.30
C GLU A 43 6.53 -20.37 -10.10
N LEU A 44 5.86 -19.27 -9.79
CA LEU A 44 6.07 -17.99 -10.49
C LEU A 44 7.52 -17.54 -10.41
N ARG A 45 8.17 -17.59 -9.25
CA ARG A 45 9.59 -17.20 -9.14
C ARG A 45 10.51 -17.98 -10.07
N LYS A 46 10.26 -19.28 -10.28
CA LYS A 46 11.03 -20.10 -11.24
C LYS A 46 10.80 -19.60 -12.68
N ARG A 47 9.53 -19.40 -13.06
CA ARG A 47 9.14 -18.89 -14.38
C ARG A 47 9.73 -17.51 -14.67
N ILE A 48 9.67 -16.60 -13.69
CA ILE A 48 10.21 -15.25 -13.83
C ILE A 48 11.72 -15.26 -13.95
N LYS A 49 12.43 -16.08 -13.16
CA LYS A 49 13.88 -16.25 -13.34
C LYS A 49 14.23 -16.71 -14.76
N GLU A 50 13.57 -17.76 -15.23
CA GLU A 50 13.81 -18.29 -16.59
C GLU A 50 13.53 -17.25 -17.67
N TRP A 51 12.42 -16.52 -17.56
CA TRP A 51 12.03 -15.47 -18.49
C TRP A 51 13.00 -14.28 -18.48
N ARG A 52 13.44 -13.85 -17.28
CA ARG A 52 14.47 -12.81 -17.11
C ARG A 52 15.79 -13.22 -17.77
N ASN A 53 16.22 -14.46 -17.57
CA ASN A 53 17.45 -14.99 -18.16
C ASN A 53 17.40 -15.10 -19.68
N ARG A 54 16.20 -15.27 -20.26
CA ARG A 54 15.96 -15.23 -21.71
C ARG A 54 15.77 -13.81 -22.26
N GLY A 55 16.06 -12.78 -21.46
CA GLY A 55 15.97 -11.39 -21.93
C GLY A 55 14.55 -10.91 -22.18
N TYR A 56 13.58 -11.38 -21.39
CA TYR A 56 12.17 -11.00 -21.47
C TYR A 56 11.47 -11.44 -22.78
N GLU A 57 11.88 -12.60 -23.33
CA GLU A 57 11.28 -13.20 -24.53
C GLU A 57 9.74 -13.29 -24.43
N GLY A 58 9.05 -13.09 -25.55
CA GLY A 58 7.58 -13.15 -25.62
C GLY A 58 6.83 -11.90 -25.18
N ALA A 59 7.44 -10.98 -24.40
CA ALA A 59 6.80 -9.73 -24.03
C ALA A 59 6.69 -8.73 -25.18
N SER A 60 5.72 -7.82 -25.07
CA SER A 60 5.52 -6.71 -26.00
C SER A 60 6.75 -5.80 -26.10
N ALA A 61 6.83 -5.00 -27.17
CA ALA A 61 7.93 -4.07 -27.36
C ALA A 61 7.98 -3.05 -26.21
N THR A 62 6.82 -2.54 -25.80
CA THR A 62 6.68 -1.60 -24.68
C THR A 62 7.15 -2.19 -23.36
N SER A 63 6.70 -3.40 -23.00
CA SER A 63 7.15 -4.06 -21.76
C SER A 63 8.66 -4.30 -21.74
N LYS A 64 9.24 -4.77 -22.86
CA LYS A 64 10.69 -4.97 -22.97
C LYS A 64 11.46 -3.66 -22.83
N ALA A 65 11.02 -2.59 -23.49
CA ALA A 65 11.64 -1.28 -23.38
C ALA A 65 11.66 -0.79 -21.93
N LEU A 66 10.51 -0.82 -21.25
CA LEU A 66 10.41 -0.38 -19.86
C LEU A 66 11.22 -1.25 -18.90
N LEU A 67 11.18 -2.58 -19.02
CA LEU A 67 11.97 -3.49 -18.18
C LEU A 67 13.48 -3.30 -18.38
N ASN A 68 13.92 -3.11 -19.62
CA ASN A 68 15.32 -2.83 -19.91
C ASN A 68 15.74 -1.46 -19.37
N TRP A 69 14.90 -0.44 -19.54
CA TRP A 69 15.10 0.87 -18.94
C TRP A 69 15.26 0.75 -17.42
N TRP A 70 14.29 0.19 -16.70
CA TRP A 70 14.30 0.16 -15.24
C TRP A 70 15.40 -0.70 -14.62
N PHE A 71 15.75 -1.84 -15.24
CA PHE A 71 16.55 -2.87 -14.58
C PHE A 71 17.87 -3.22 -15.27
N LYS A 72 18.15 -2.65 -16.45
CA LYS A 72 19.41 -2.87 -17.18
C LYS A 72 20.16 -1.59 -17.52
N GLN A 73 19.46 -0.45 -17.66
CA GLN A 73 20.12 0.84 -17.85
C GLN A 73 20.63 1.38 -16.52
N GLU A 74 21.73 2.13 -16.59
CA GLU A 74 22.28 2.85 -15.45
C GLU A 74 21.59 4.21 -15.32
N HIS A 75 21.12 4.51 -14.10
CA HIS A 75 20.41 5.75 -13.81
C HIS A 75 21.19 6.58 -12.80
N LEU A 76 21.61 7.78 -13.18
CA LEU A 76 22.23 8.71 -12.25
C LEU A 76 21.15 9.54 -11.57
N ALA A 77 21.12 9.49 -10.24
CA ALA A 77 20.26 10.33 -9.41
C ALA A 77 21.11 11.26 -8.54
N TYR A 78 20.53 12.37 -8.11
CA TYR A 78 21.21 13.36 -7.27
C TYR A 78 20.61 13.34 -5.86
N GLY A 79 21.48 13.23 -4.86
CA GLY A 79 21.11 13.31 -3.45
C GLY A 79 20.78 14.75 -3.05
N ALA A 80 20.18 14.90 -1.87
CA ALA A 80 19.90 16.22 -1.28
C ALA A 80 21.18 17.03 -0.98
N ASP A 81 22.32 16.35 -0.87
CA ASP A 81 23.65 16.93 -0.73
C ASP A 81 24.29 17.35 -2.08
N GLY A 82 23.58 17.15 -3.19
CA GLY A 82 24.05 17.45 -4.54
C GLY A 82 24.98 16.39 -5.14
N ASN A 83 25.31 15.32 -4.41
CA ASN A 83 26.16 14.26 -4.91
C ASN A 83 25.36 13.31 -5.81
N SER A 84 25.95 12.91 -6.93
CA SER A 84 25.36 11.90 -7.81
C SER A 84 25.60 10.49 -7.26
N PHE A 85 24.59 9.63 -7.34
CA PHE A 85 24.68 8.21 -7.06
C PHE A 85 24.00 7.39 -8.15
N LEU A 86 24.42 6.13 -8.30
CA LEU A 86 23.76 5.20 -9.21
C LEU A 86 22.47 4.70 -8.55
N PHE A 87 21.33 5.10 -9.11
CA PHE A 87 20.02 4.65 -8.69
C PHE A 87 19.79 3.22 -9.18
N GLN A 88 19.27 2.37 -8.27
CA GLN A 88 18.81 1.03 -8.60
C GLN A 88 17.54 0.71 -7.80
N TYR A 89 16.62 -0.01 -8.43
CA TYR A 89 15.48 -0.61 -7.73
C TYR A 89 15.93 -1.86 -6.95
N TYR A 90 15.32 -2.10 -5.79
CA TYR A 90 15.59 -3.31 -5.03
C TYR A 90 15.14 -4.55 -5.81
N PHE A 91 15.83 -5.68 -5.61
CA PHE A 91 15.46 -6.91 -6.31
C PHE A 91 14.01 -7.33 -6.03
N ALA A 92 13.52 -7.13 -4.80
CA ALA A 92 12.12 -7.38 -4.44
C ALA A 92 11.14 -6.52 -5.27
N GLN A 93 11.46 -5.24 -5.50
CA GLN A 93 10.64 -4.35 -6.33
C GLN A 93 10.63 -4.83 -7.79
N ARG A 94 11.81 -5.18 -8.31
CA ARG A 94 11.98 -5.74 -9.66
C ARG A 94 11.17 -7.02 -9.83
N GLU A 95 11.29 -7.96 -8.91
CA GLU A 95 10.60 -9.25 -9.00
C GLU A 95 9.08 -9.07 -8.99
N SER A 96 8.54 -8.17 -8.16
CA SER A 96 7.11 -7.87 -8.15
C SER A 96 6.62 -7.27 -9.48
N VAL A 97 7.38 -6.32 -10.04
CA VAL A 97 7.05 -5.71 -11.36
C VAL A 97 7.12 -6.75 -12.48
N GLU A 98 8.22 -7.50 -12.55
CA GLU A 98 8.41 -8.55 -13.55
C GLU A 98 7.32 -9.62 -13.48
N THR A 99 6.88 -9.99 -12.27
CA THR A 99 5.83 -11.01 -12.10
C THR A 99 4.50 -10.54 -12.68
N ILE A 100 4.08 -9.30 -12.41
CA ILE A 100 2.82 -8.76 -12.95
C ILE A 100 2.89 -8.64 -14.47
N ILE A 101 3.98 -8.07 -14.99
CA ILE A 101 4.15 -7.89 -16.45
C ILE A 101 4.16 -9.25 -17.14
N TRP A 102 4.87 -10.24 -16.59
CA TRP A 102 4.90 -11.58 -17.17
C TRP A 102 3.53 -12.25 -17.16
N LEU A 103 2.80 -12.21 -16.04
CA LEU A 103 1.47 -12.79 -15.93
C LEU A 103 0.53 -12.20 -16.98
N TYR A 104 0.53 -10.88 -17.13
CA TYR A 104 -0.41 -10.20 -18.01
C TYR A 104 0.02 -10.21 -19.47
N ASP A 105 1.24 -9.75 -19.78
CA ASP A 105 1.71 -9.51 -21.15
C ASP A 105 2.21 -10.80 -21.82
N VAL A 106 2.80 -11.73 -21.06
CA VAL A 106 3.42 -12.95 -21.61
C VAL A 106 2.53 -14.17 -21.45
N ALA A 107 2.06 -14.43 -20.22
CA ALA A 107 1.24 -15.58 -19.92
C ALA A 107 -0.24 -15.38 -20.31
N GLY A 108 -0.66 -14.15 -20.63
CA GLY A 108 -2.01 -13.85 -21.08
C GLY A 108 -3.08 -14.01 -20.00
N VAL A 109 -2.72 -13.91 -18.72
CA VAL A 109 -3.66 -14.00 -17.61
C VAL A 109 -4.63 -12.82 -17.66
N ARG A 110 -5.93 -13.10 -17.76
CA ARG A 110 -7.00 -12.09 -17.78
C ARG A 110 -8.04 -12.31 -16.70
N ASN A 111 -8.06 -13.49 -16.06
CA ASN A 111 -9.02 -13.81 -15.01
C ASN A 111 -8.45 -14.83 -14.01
N LYS A 112 -9.24 -15.15 -12.97
CA LYS A 112 -8.87 -16.11 -11.91
C LYS A 112 -8.60 -17.53 -12.41
N TYR A 113 -9.22 -17.98 -13.49
CA TYR A 113 -9.00 -19.32 -14.03
C TYR A 113 -7.62 -19.45 -14.67
N ASP A 114 -7.14 -18.39 -15.32
CA ASP A 114 -5.81 -18.36 -15.95
C ASP A 114 -4.67 -18.39 -14.92
N LEU A 115 -4.95 -18.10 -13.64
CA LEU A 115 -3.98 -18.20 -12.55
C LEU A 115 -3.80 -19.63 -12.03
N LEU A 116 -4.83 -20.47 -12.12
CA LEU A 116 -4.83 -21.82 -11.53
C LEU A 116 -3.68 -22.72 -12.03
N PRO A 117 -3.24 -22.66 -13.31
CA PRO A 117 -2.10 -23.44 -13.78
C PRO A 117 -0.77 -23.17 -13.05
N PHE A 118 -0.65 -22.06 -12.31
CA PHE A 118 0.55 -21.71 -11.56
C PHE A 118 0.53 -22.23 -10.11
N ASP A 119 -0.54 -22.88 -9.67
CA ASP A 119 -0.56 -23.58 -8.38
C ASP A 119 -0.06 -25.01 -8.54
N SER A 120 1.23 -25.22 -8.28
CA SER A 120 1.89 -26.52 -8.39
C SER A 120 1.30 -27.59 -7.46
N LEU A 121 0.57 -27.20 -6.41
CA LEU A 121 0.03 -28.10 -5.40
C LEU A 121 -1.48 -28.37 -5.53
N GLY A 122 -2.17 -27.72 -6.48
CA GLY A 122 -3.61 -27.91 -6.69
C GLY A 122 -4.48 -27.61 -5.46
N ARG A 123 -4.03 -26.66 -4.63
CA ARG A 123 -4.71 -26.17 -3.42
C ARG A 123 -5.75 -25.08 -3.72
N VAL A 124 -5.64 -24.40 -4.85
CA VAL A 124 -6.47 -23.25 -5.20
C VAL A 124 -7.64 -23.69 -6.08
N SER A 125 -8.83 -23.21 -5.75
CA SER A 125 -10.05 -23.41 -6.54
C SER A 125 -10.68 -22.07 -6.92
N PRO A 126 -11.45 -21.98 -8.02
CA PRO A 126 -12.11 -20.73 -8.43
C PRO A 126 -12.97 -20.07 -7.33
N ASN A 127 -13.56 -20.87 -6.44
CA ASN A 127 -14.43 -20.38 -5.36
C ASN A 127 -13.66 -19.69 -4.22
N MET A 128 -12.33 -19.70 -4.24
CA MET A 128 -11.48 -18.98 -3.29
C MET A 128 -11.25 -17.52 -3.69
N PHE A 129 -11.76 -17.12 -4.87
CA PHE A 129 -11.71 -15.75 -5.37
C PHE A 129 -13.13 -15.19 -5.33
N ASP A 130 -13.34 -14.17 -4.51
CA ASP A 130 -14.63 -13.50 -4.41
C ASP A 130 -14.90 -12.60 -5.62
N GLU A 131 -13.84 -12.10 -6.26
CA GLU A 131 -13.92 -11.22 -7.42
C GLU A 131 -14.08 -11.96 -8.77
N ASP A 132 -14.63 -11.23 -9.74
CA ASP A 132 -14.82 -11.67 -11.13
C ASP A 132 -13.98 -10.86 -12.13
N TRP A 133 -12.98 -10.12 -11.64
CA TRP A 133 -11.98 -9.42 -12.44
C TRP A 133 -10.58 -9.88 -12.00
N LEU A 134 -9.54 -9.54 -12.77
CA LEU A 134 -8.17 -9.93 -12.42
C LEU A 134 -7.64 -9.11 -11.24
N ARG A 135 -7.47 -9.76 -10.08
CA ARG A 135 -6.86 -9.20 -8.88
C ARG A 135 -5.56 -9.92 -8.56
N LEU A 136 -4.47 -9.17 -8.46
CA LEU A 136 -3.13 -9.66 -8.14
C LEU A 136 -2.62 -8.99 -6.87
N VAL A 137 -2.09 -9.78 -5.93
CA VAL A 137 -1.58 -9.28 -4.65
C VAL A 137 -0.06 -9.38 -4.62
N ILE A 138 0.60 -8.27 -4.30
CA ILE A 138 2.02 -8.18 -4.01
C ILE A 138 2.20 -8.05 -2.49
N LYS A 139 2.85 -9.05 -1.89
CA LYS A 139 3.26 -8.98 -0.49
C LYS A 139 4.64 -8.35 -0.37
N MET A 140 4.71 -7.19 0.28
CA MET A 140 5.95 -6.43 0.47
C MET A 140 6.01 -5.85 1.87
N ALA A 141 7.14 -6.05 2.55
CA ALA A 141 7.40 -5.45 3.87
C ALA A 141 7.18 -3.93 3.86
N THR A 142 6.63 -3.39 4.96
CA THR A 142 6.45 -1.95 5.11
C THR A 142 7.79 -1.23 5.01
N GLY A 143 7.87 -0.16 4.21
CA GLY A 143 9.11 0.57 3.95
C GLY A 143 9.98 -0.02 2.82
N SER A 144 9.60 -1.14 2.21
CA SER A 144 10.35 -1.73 1.08
C SER A 144 10.10 -1.05 -0.28
N GLY A 145 9.25 -0.02 -0.33
CA GLY A 145 9.00 0.79 -1.54
C GLY A 145 7.80 0.34 -2.39
N LYS A 146 6.67 0.01 -1.76
CA LYS A 146 5.39 -0.30 -2.44
C LYS A 146 5.00 0.81 -3.45
N THR A 147 5.14 2.08 -3.07
CA THR A 147 4.84 3.23 -3.94
C THR A 147 5.66 3.23 -5.23
N LYS A 148 6.95 2.89 -5.17
CA LYS A 148 7.81 2.79 -6.37
C LYS A 148 7.29 1.71 -7.33
N VAL A 149 6.93 0.54 -6.81
CA VAL A 149 6.33 -0.55 -7.62
C VAL A 149 5.02 -0.10 -8.27
N MET A 150 4.14 0.58 -7.54
CA MET A 150 2.91 1.14 -8.10
C MET A 150 3.18 2.14 -9.22
N SER A 151 4.15 3.05 -9.05
CA SER A 151 4.50 4.03 -10.10
C SER A 151 5.01 3.38 -11.39
N LEU A 152 5.83 2.32 -11.29
CA LEU A 152 6.32 1.56 -12.43
C LEU A 152 5.19 0.85 -13.17
N LEU A 153 4.30 0.18 -12.43
CA LEU A 153 3.18 -0.56 -13.02
C LEU A 153 2.12 0.37 -13.63
N LEU A 154 1.94 1.56 -13.05
CA LEU A 154 1.08 2.60 -13.60
C LEU A 154 1.63 3.09 -14.95
N ALA A 155 2.93 3.44 -15.00
CA ALA A 155 3.59 3.84 -16.24
C ALA A 155 3.52 2.72 -17.29
N TRP A 156 3.80 1.47 -16.91
CA TRP A 156 3.64 0.32 -17.80
C TRP A 156 2.22 0.19 -18.34
N SER A 157 1.21 0.27 -17.49
CA SER A 157 -0.18 0.16 -17.92
C SER A 157 -0.56 1.28 -18.91
N TYR A 158 -0.12 2.51 -18.63
CA TYR A 158 -0.35 3.68 -19.49
C TYR A 158 0.27 3.48 -20.89
N PHE A 159 1.56 3.18 -20.94
CA PHE A 159 2.27 3.05 -22.23
C PHE A 159 1.89 1.78 -22.98
N HIS A 160 1.65 0.68 -22.27
CA HIS A 160 1.20 -0.54 -22.93
C HIS A 160 -0.17 -0.31 -23.59
N LYS A 161 -1.08 0.44 -22.94
CA LYS A 161 -2.34 0.82 -23.57
C LYS A 161 -2.16 1.80 -24.74
N LEU A 162 -1.19 2.70 -24.64
CA LEU A 162 -0.94 3.72 -25.67
C LEU A 162 -0.27 3.15 -26.92
N TYR A 163 0.72 2.26 -26.77
CA TYR A 163 1.60 1.82 -27.86
C TYR A 163 1.29 0.43 -28.40
N GLU A 164 0.69 -0.47 -27.60
CA GLU A 164 0.43 -1.84 -28.03
C GLU A 164 -1.02 -1.99 -28.53
N PRO A 165 -1.22 -2.32 -29.81
CA PRO A 165 -2.56 -2.54 -30.35
C PRO A 165 -3.30 -3.66 -29.62
N GLY A 166 -4.56 -3.43 -29.28
CA GLY A 166 -5.40 -4.42 -28.61
C GLY A 166 -5.10 -4.61 -27.12
N SER A 167 -4.27 -3.76 -26.51
CA SER A 167 -4.10 -3.78 -25.06
C SER A 167 -5.43 -3.51 -24.34
N GLU A 168 -5.76 -4.38 -23.39
CA GLU A 168 -6.92 -4.22 -22.51
C GLU A 168 -6.60 -3.39 -21.26
N LEU A 169 -5.35 -2.96 -21.06
CA LEU A 169 -4.94 -2.10 -19.94
C LEU A 169 -5.55 -0.69 -20.05
N SER A 170 -5.19 0.18 -19.12
CA SER A 170 -5.82 1.49 -18.92
C SER A 170 -4.83 2.63 -18.86
N ARG A 171 -5.27 3.84 -19.25
CA ARG A 171 -4.60 5.12 -18.95
C ARG A 171 -5.29 5.90 -17.83
N ASN A 172 -6.33 5.35 -17.23
CA ASN A 172 -6.95 5.87 -16.01
C ASN A 172 -6.72 4.91 -14.84
N PHE A 173 -6.42 5.49 -13.69
CA PHE A 173 -5.99 4.77 -12.50
C PHE A 173 -6.78 5.22 -11.29
N LEU A 174 -7.27 4.27 -10.51
CA LEU A 174 -7.84 4.53 -9.20
C LEU A 174 -6.87 4.00 -8.14
N LEU A 175 -6.30 4.89 -7.34
CA LEU A 175 -5.42 4.54 -6.23
C LEU A 175 -6.14 4.78 -4.91
N ILE A 176 -6.37 3.71 -4.17
CA ILE A 176 -7.17 3.70 -2.95
C ILE A 176 -6.28 3.41 -1.73
N THR A 177 -6.47 4.19 -0.67
CA THR A 177 -5.82 4.01 0.62
C THR A 177 -6.85 3.78 1.73
N PRO A 178 -6.48 3.07 2.83
CA PRO A 178 -7.42 2.76 3.91
C PRO A 178 -7.81 3.99 4.74
N ASN A 179 -6.90 4.95 4.86
CA ASN A 179 -7.06 6.09 5.76
C ASN A 179 -6.30 7.31 5.24
N ILE A 180 -6.63 8.45 5.82
CA ILE A 180 -6.14 9.77 5.39
C ILE A 180 -4.63 9.89 5.61
N ILE A 181 -4.07 9.27 6.65
CA ILE A 181 -2.64 9.32 6.94
C ILE A 181 -1.85 8.65 5.81
N VAL A 182 -2.28 7.45 5.40
CA VAL A 182 -1.68 6.76 4.25
C VAL A 182 -1.92 7.55 2.96
N LEU A 183 -3.10 8.17 2.80
CA LEU A 183 -3.41 9.04 1.67
C LEU A 183 -2.42 10.20 1.54
N GLU A 184 -2.17 10.97 2.60
CA GLU A 184 -1.27 12.13 2.58
C GLU A 184 0.18 11.72 2.28
N ARG A 185 0.62 10.55 2.76
CA ARG A 185 1.93 9.99 2.40
C ARG A 185 2.04 9.72 0.90
N ILE A 186 1.06 9.02 0.31
CA ILE A 186 1.09 8.72 -1.13
C ILE A 186 0.89 9.98 -1.96
N LYS A 187 0.03 10.90 -1.51
CA LYS A 187 -0.16 12.21 -2.13
C LYS A 187 1.16 12.96 -2.18
N THR A 188 1.94 12.95 -1.09
CA THR A 188 3.26 13.58 -1.09
C THR A 188 4.15 12.99 -2.17
N ASP A 189 4.16 11.68 -2.37
CA ASP A 189 4.97 11.03 -3.43
C ASP A 189 4.48 11.39 -4.85
N PHE A 190 3.17 11.46 -5.06
CA PHE A 190 2.55 11.71 -6.37
C PHE A 190 2.36 13.20 -6.70
N ASP A 191 2.53 14.09 -5.73
CA ASP A 191 2.33 15.53 -5.92
C ASP A 191 3.23 16.08 -7.02
N GLY A 192 2.66 16.91 -7.90
CA GLY A 192 3.31 17.39 -9.11
C GLY A 192 3.84 16.28 -10.03
N LEU A 193 3.35 15.04 -9.88
CA LEU A 193 3.82 13.83 -10.57
C LEU A 193 5.32 13.56 -10.34
N LYS A 194 5.91 14.10 -9.27
CA LYS A 194 7.36 14.13 -9.08
C LYS A 194 7.98 12.73 -9.08
N ILE A 195 7.30 11.71 -8.54
CA ILE A 195 7.80 10.33 -8.52
C ILE A 195 8.10 9.81 -9.93
N PHE A 196 7.36 10.23 -10.96
CA PHE A 196 7.57 9.76 -12.32
C PHE A 196 8.82 10.37 -12.98
N TYR A 197 9.27 11.52 -12.50
CA TYR A 197 10.40 12.28 -13.07
C TYR A 197 11.66 12.27 -12.21
N GLN A 198 11.52 12.12 -10.88
CA GLN A 198 12.65 12.04 -9.94
C GLN A 198 13.26 10.64 -9.89
N ASP A 199 12.40 9.62 -9.91
CA ASP A 199 12.85 8.25 -10.12
C ASP A 199 12.88 7.98 -11.64
N PRO A 200 13.73 7.04 -12.13
CA PRO A 200 13.80 6.69 -13.53
C PRO A 200 12.59 5.83 -13.95
N VAL A 201 11.37 6.30 -13.70
CA VAL A 201 10.12 5.62 -14.07
C VAL A 201 9.84 5.83 -15.56
N LEU A 202 9.94 7.07 -16.03
CA LEU A 202 9.76 7.42 -17.44
C LEU A 202 11.10 7.35 -18.18
N PRO A 203 11.20 6.63 -19.31
CA PRO A 203 12.36 6.74 -20.19
C PRO A 203 12.51 8.13 -20.80
N ASP A 204 13.72 8.46 -21.26
CA ASP A 204 13.95 9.70 -22.00
C ASP A 204 13.25 9.68 -23.37
N ASN A 205 12.86 10.86 -23.85
CA ASN A 205 12.36 11.01 -25.22
C ASN A 205 13.44 10.55 -26.23
N GLY A 206 13.03 9.72 -27.19
CA GLY A 206 13.90 9.07 -28.16
C GLY A 206 14.36 7.66 -27.77
N TYR A 207 14.19 7.25 -26.50
CA TYR A 207 14.48 5.88 -26.08
C TYR A 207 13.59 4.89 -26.84
N GLU A 208 14.19 3.91 -27.53
CA GLU A 208 13.49 2.97 -28.41
C GLU A 208 12.56 3.65 -29.44
N GLY A 209 12.90 4.87 -29.86
CA GLY A 209 12.15 5.62 -30.88
C GLY A 209 10.79 6.17 -30.45
N ARG A 210 10.54 6.29 -29.13
CA ARG A 210 9.29 6.85 -28.57
C ARG A 210 9.54 8.14 -27.80
N SER A 211 8.52 8.98 -27.68
CA SER A 211 8.60 10.23 -26.92
C SER A 211 7.99 10.04 -25.53
N TRP A 212 8.56 9.14 -24.72
CA TRP A 212 7.97 8.68 -23.46
C TRP A 212 7.52 9.79 -22.49
N GLN A 213 8.33 10.82 -22.25
CA GLN A 213 7.98 11.90 -21.34
C GLN A 213 6.92 12.82 -21.93
N ASP A 214 7.00 13.12 -23.23
CA ASP A 214 6.01 13.96 -23.91
C ASP A 214 4.67 13.25 -24.07
N ASP A 215 4.70 11.93 -24.30
CA ASP A 215 3.52 11.09 -24.46
C ASP A 215 2.84 10.81 -23.11
N PHE A 216 3.54 10.99 -21.98
CA PHE A 216 2.99 10.78 -20.63
C PHE A 216 2.14 11.97 -20.14
N GLN A 217 0.98 12.12 -20.76
CA GLN A 217 0.00 13.14 -20.39
C GLN A 217 -0.96 12.57 -19.35
N ILE A 218 -0.71 12.88 -18.08
CA ILE A 218 -1.52 12.41 -16.95
C ILE A 218 -1.84 13.55 -15.98
N THR A 219 -3.03 13.50 -15.39
CA THR A 219 -3.48 14.48 -14.39
C THR A 219 -3.78 13.76 -13.08
N LEU A 220 -3.22 14.27 -11.98
CA LEU A 220 -3.53 13.80 -10.63
C LEU A 220 -4.78 14.53 -10.11
N HIS A 221 -5.81 13.76 -9.78
CA HIS A 221 -7.03 14.23 -9.14
C HIS A 221 -7.01 13.82 -7.67
N LEU A 222 -7.06 14.80 -6.79
CA LEU A 222 -7.07 14.61 -5.35
C LEU A 222 -8.48 14.87 -4.82
N GLN A 223 -9.10 13.88 -4.17
CA GLN A 223 -10.35 14.01 -3.40
C GLN A 223 -11.34 15.10 -3.91
N ASP A 224 -11.27 16.32 -3.35
CA ASP A 224 -12.18 17.47 -3.63
C ASP A 224 -11.76 18.35 -4.82
N ASN A 225 -10.52 18.26 -5.25
CA ASN A 225 -9.95 19.08 -6.32
C ASN A 225 -9.94 18.28 -7.62
N LEU A 226 -11.13 17.99 -8.15
CA LEU A 226 -11.26 17.48 -9.51
C LEU A 226 -10.96 18.62 -10.49
N THR A 227 -9.77 18.59 -11.08
CA THR A 227 -9.48 19.34 -12.31
C THR A 227 -10.31 18.80 -13.48
N ALA A 228 -10.25 19.45 -14.65
CA ALA A 228 -10.96 18.98 -15.84
C ALA A 228 -10.56 17.52 -16.16
N ILE A 229 -11.52 16.60 -16.04
CA ILE A 229 -11.29 15.17 -16.24
C ILE A 229 -11.26 14.88 -17.72
N SER A 230 -10.12 14.38 -18.19
CA SER A 230 -9.97 13.94 -19.57
C SER A 230 -10.55 12.53 -19.75
N PRO A 231 -10.89 12.08 -20.97
CA PRO A 231 -11.32 10.69 -21.19
C PRO A 231 -10.27 9.65 -20.77
N THR A 232 -8.99 10.04 -20.84
CA THR A 232 -7.81 9.20 -20.55
C THR A 232 -6.75 10.03 -19.87
N GLY A 233 -5.84 9.39 -19.12
CA GLY A 233 -4.72 10.08 -18.48
C GLY A 233 -5.09 10.71 -17.15
N ASN A 234 -5.73 9.94 -16.27
CA ASN A 234 -6.15 10.42 -14.96
C ASN A 234 -5.67 9.47 -13.86
N ILE A 235 -5.15 10.01 -12.76
CA ILE A 235 -4.92 9.30 -11.50
C ILE A 235 -5.90 9.85 -10.47
N PHE A 236 -6.84 9.02 -10.02
CA PHE A 236 -7.74 9.33 -8.92
C PHE A 236 -7.14 8.80 -7.63
N LEU A 237 -6.61 9.70 -6.82
CA LEU A 237 -6.03 9.36 -5.51
C LEU A 237 -7.04 9.68 -4.41
N THR A 238 -7.50 8.64 -3.71
CA THR A 238 -8.55 8.78 -2.70
C THR A 238 -8.37 7.82 -1.54
N ASN A 239 -8.92 8.18 -0.39
CA ASN A 239 -9.16 7.24 0.69
C ASN A 239 -10.48 6.50 0.44
N ILE A 240 -10.61 5.40 1.15
CA ILE A 240 -11.70 4.49 0.96
C ILE A 240 -13.08 5.06 1.35
N HIS A 241 -13.15 5.87 2.40
CA HIS A 241 -14.40 6.49 2.88
C HIS A 241 -15.09 7.36 1.81
N ARG A 242 -14.33 7.99 0.92
CA ARG A 242 -14.89 8.83 -0.15
C ARG A 242 -15.38 8.07 -1.37
N VAL A 243 -14.85 6.88 -1.62
CA VAL A 243 -15.37 6.01 -2.67
C VAL A 243 -16.79 5.55 -2.31
N TYR A 244 -17.07 5.45 -1.01
CA TYR A 244 -18.35 4.97 -0.45
C TYR A 244 -19.46 6.00 -0.36
N GLU A 245 -19.15 7.24 0.01
CA GLU A 245 -20.17 8.23 0.42
C GLU A 245 -21.12 8.69 -0.72
N GLY A 246 -21.00 8.12 -1.93
CA GLY A 246 -21.83 8.45 -3.08
C GLY A 246 -23.11 7.61 -3.24
N ASP A 247 -23.17 6.36 -2.79
CA ASP A 247 -24.38 5.54 -2.93
C ASP A 247 -24.28 4.27 -2.07
N ILE A 248 -25.41 3.88 -1.46
CA ILE A 248 -25.67 2.66 -0.68
C ILE A 248 -25.46 2.79 0.84
N ARG A 249 -26.39 3.50 1.50
CA ARG A 249 -27.01 2.95 2.72
C ARG A 249 -28.15 2.04 2.28
N GLU A 250 -27.98 0.72 2.42
CA GLU A 250 -29.15 -0.16 2.42
C GLU A 250 -29.92 0.13 3.71
N ALA A 251 -31.10 0.72 3.58
CA ALA A 251 -31.96 1.00 4.72
C ALA A 251 -32.26 -0.30 5.47
N SER A 252 -31.99 -0.31 6.77
CA SER A 252 -32.16 -1.47 7.64
C SER A 252 -33.27 -1.23 8.66
N PHE A 253 -33.95 -2.30 9.07
CA PHE A 253 -34.88 -2.27 10.21
C PHE A 253 -34.21 -1.96 11.55
N SER A 254 -32.88 -1.97 11.61
CA SER A 254 -32.10 -1.61 12.79
C SER A 254 -31.70 -0.13 12.84
N ASP A 255 -32.08 0.68 11.84
CA ASP A 255 -31.71 2.09 11.79
C ASP A 255 -32.50 2.89 12.83
N GLU A 256 -31.84 3.84 13.51
CA GLU A 256 -32.49 4.73 14.49
C GLU A 256 -33.61 5.57 13.84
N ASP A 257 -33.48 5.86 12.54
CA ASP A 257 -34.48 6.54 11.73
C ASP A 257 -34.91 5.65 10.55
N LEU A 258 -36.06 4.98 10.71
CA LEU A 258 -36.65 4.09 9.71
C LEU A 258 -37.30 4.84 8.52
N THR A 259 -37.21 6.17 8.49
CA THR A 259 -37.85 6.99 7.45
C THR A 259 -37.36 6.64 6.05
N GLU A 260 -36.06 6.39 5.85
CA GLU A 260 -35.51 5.98 4.55
C GLU A 260 -35.94 4.56 4.14
N TYR A 261 -36.11 3.67 5.11
CA TYR A 261 -36.63 2.31 4.89
C TYR A 261 -38.09 2.32 4.40
N PHE A 262 -38.94 3.19 4.97
CA PHE A 262 -40.38 3.24 4.65
C PHE A 262 -40.76 4.22 3.55
N LEU A 263 -40.05 5.35 3.40
CA LEU A 263 -40.45 6.45 2.51
C LEU A 263 -39.50 6.63 1.31
N GLY A 264 -38.39 5.88 1.24
CA GLY A 264 -37.34 6.08 0.25
C GLY A 264 -36.48 7.32 0.54
N GLN A 265 -35.42 7.50 -0.26
CA GLN A 265 -34.48 8.62 -0.08
C GLN A 265 -35.19 9.98 -0.23
N LYS A 266 -34.98 10.89 0.74
CA LYS A 266 -35.44 12.27 0.60
C LYS A 266 -34.65 12.97 -0.51
N PRO A 267 -35.30 13.72 -1.41
CA PRO A 267 -34.58 14.53 -2.39
C PRO A 267 -33.76 15.60 -1.66
N VAL A 268 -32.44 15.53 -1.78
CA VAL A 268 -31.51 16.49 -1.18
C VAL A 268 -31.68 17.84 -1.90
N SER A 269 -32.01 18.88 -1.14
CA SER A 269 -32.05 20.25 -1.66
C SER A 269 -30.63 20.68 -2.03
N LYS A 270 -30.33 20.74 -3.33
CA LYS A 270 -29.04 21.19 -3.87
C LYS A 270 -28.78 22.64 -3.48
N THR A 271 -27.81 22.89 -2.62
CA THR A 271 -27.07 24.16 -2.58
C THR A 271 -26.10 24.21 -3.77
N ASN A 272 -26.00 25.38 -4.41
CA ASN A 272 -25.35 25.64 -5.71
C ASN A 272 -23.80 25.56 -5.70
N GLU A 273 -23.22 24.46 -5.23
CA GLU A 273 -21.83 24.10 -5.55
C GLU A 273 -21.84 22.68 -6.13
N SER A 274 -21.76 22.58 -7.45
CA SER A 274 -21.70 21.31 -8.16
C SER A 274 -20.33 20.66 -7.96
N LEU A 275 -20.08 20.13 -6.76
CA LEU A 275 -19.03 19.13 -6.56
C LEU A 275 -19.46 17.91 -7.38
N VAL A 276 -18.85 17.74 -8.55
CA VAL A 276 -18.98 16.48 -9.28
C VAL A 276 -18.41 15.41 -8.35
N GLU A 277 -19.23 14.48 -7.89
CA GLU A 277 -18.74 13.46 -6.99
C GLU A 277 -17.78 12.53 -7.73
N LEU A 278 -16.58 12.33 -7.18
CA LEU A 278 -15.56 11.41 -7.68
C LEU A 278 -16.14 10.01 -7.97
N SER A 279 -17.09 9.57 -7.13
CA SER A 279 -17.86 8.34 -7.26
C SER A 279 -18.54 8.20 -8.63
N ASN A 280 -19.13 9.27 -9.16
CA ASN A 280 -19.84 9.29 -10.43
C ASN A 280 -18.86 9.30 -11.60
N VAL A 281 -17.80 10.10 -11.49
CA VAL A 281 -16.73 10.18 -12.50
C VAL A 281 -16.11 8.82 -12.74
N ILE A 282 -15.68 8.15 -11.67
CA ILE A 282 -15.00 6.85 -11.77
C ILE A 282 -15.90 5.81 -12.43
N ARG A 283 -17.21 5.85 -12.15
CA ARG A 283 -18.20 4.92 -12.72
C ARG A 283 -18.52 5.19 -14.19
N ASP A 284 -18.32 6.41 -14.66
CA ASP A 284 -18.53 6.81 -16.05
C ASP A 284 -17.30 6.65 -16.94
N ILE A 285 -16.14 6.31 -16.38
CA ILE A 285 -14.92 6.02 -17.15
C ILE A 285 -15.04 4.67 -17.87
N ASP A 286 -14.27 4.55 -18.96
CA ASP A 286 -14.33 3.43 -19.90
C ASP A 286 -13.15 2.46 -19.79
N GLU A 287 -12.03 2.88 -19.21
CA GLU A 287 -10.87 2.03 -18.95
C GLU A 287 -10.34 2.36 -17.55
N ILE A 288 -10.10 1.36 -16.70
CA ILE A 288 -9.55 1.60 -15.37
C ILE A 288 -8.68 0.44 -14.88
N VAL A 289 -7.56 0.80 -14.25
CA VAL A 289 -6.76 -0.10 -13.39
C VAL A 289 -6.88 0.40 -11.95
N VAL A 290 -7.04 -0.53 -11.01
CA VAL A 290 -7.18 -0.22 -9.58
C VAL A 290 -5.89 -0.60 -8.85
N PHE A 291 -5.35 0.34 -8.08
CA PHE A 291 -4.24 0.13 -7.16
C PHE A 291 -4.72 0.31 -5.72
N ASN A 292 -4.39 -0.62 -4.83
CA ASN A 292 -4.73 -0.51 -3.41
C ASN A 292 -3.45 -0.59 -2.57
N ASP A 293 -3.24 0.41 -1.69
CA ASP A 293 -2.20 0.34 -0.67
C ASP A 293 -2.80 -0.15 0.66
N GLU A 294 -2.02 -0.92 1.43
CA GLU A 294 -2.48 -1.60 2.64
C GLU A 294 -3.74 -2.45 2.42
N ALA A 295 -3.77 -3.17 1.30
CA ALA A 295 -4.90 -3.99 0.84
C ALA A 295 -5.32 -5.14 1.79
N HIS A 296 -4.64 -5.31 2.93
CA HIS A 296 -5.15 -6.19 4.01
C HIS A 296 -6.51 -5.70 4.56
N HIS A 297 -6.88 -4.45 4.30
CA HIS A 297 -8.22 -3.91 4.53
C HIS A 297 -9.28 -4.40 3.52
N ILE A 298 -8.93 -5.23 2.53
CA ILE A 298 -9.84 -5.83 1.52
C ILE A 298 -9.86 -7.36 1.68
N HIS A 299 -10.08 -7.83 2.91
CA HIS A 299 -10.00 -9.26 3.25
C HIS A 299 -11.34 -9.98 3.31
N ASP A 300 -12.46 -9.24 3.27
CA ASP A 300 -13.82 -9.79 3.32
C ASP A 300 -14.66 -9.13 2.21
N PRO A 301 -15.35 -9.91 1.36
CA PRO A 301 -16.17 -9.39 0.28
C PRO A 301 -17.35 -8.52 0.74
N LYS A 302 -17.74 -8.61 2.01
CA LYS A 302 -18.77 -7.76 2.61
C LYS A 302 -18.27 -6.35 2.91
N MET A 303 -16.96 -6.14 2.93
CA MET A 303 -16.38 -4.82 3.17
C MET A 303 -16.76 -3.88 2.04
N ALA A 304 -17.07 -2.65 2.42
CA ALA A 304 -17.47 -1.63 1.46
C ALA A 304 -16.40 -1.46 0.36
N TRP A 305 -15.11 -1.71 0.65
CA TRP A 305 -13.99 -1.54 -0.30
C TRP A 305 -14.11 -2.52 -1.45
N PHE A 306 -14.29 -3.79 -1.11
CA PHE A 306 -14.51 -4.82 -2.10
C PHE A 306 -15.76 -4.51 -2.92
N LYS A 307 -16.89 -4.20 -2.26
CA LYS A 307 -18.16 -3.85 -2.94
C LYS A 307 -18.02 -2.66 -3.88
N SER A 308 -17.24 -1.65 -3.52
CA SER A 308 -17.04 -0.46 -4.36
C SER A 308 -16.30 -0.79 -5.64
N ILE A 309 -15.25 -1.60 -5.55
CA ILE A 309 -14.53 -2.08 -6.74
C ILE A 309 -15.45 -2.97 -7.58
N GLN A 310 -16.25 -3.82 -6.94
CA GLN A 310 -17.25 -4.65 -7.61
C GLN A 310 -18.29 -3.80 -8.36
N ASP A 311 -18.77 -2.70 -7.77
CA ASP A 311 -19.72 -1.79 -8.42
C ASP A 311 -19.12 -1.08 -9.63
N ILE A 312 -17.87 -0.61 -9.52
CA ILE A 312 -17.12 -0.04 -10.65
C ILE A 312 -17.02 -1.07 -11.77
N ASN A 313 -16.66 -2.31 -11.44
CA ASN A 313 -16.57 -3.39 -12.43
C ASN A 313 -17.94 -3.71 -13.05
N ASN A 314 -19.01 -3.73 -12.28
CA ASN A 314 -20.37 -3.97 -12.77
C ASN A 314 -20.84 -2.88 -13.74
N LYS A 315 -20.50 -1.61 -13.46
CA LYS A 315 -20.77 -0.49 -14.38
C LYS A 315 -19.98 -0.60 -15.68
N LEU A 316 -18.72 -0.99 -15.61
CA LEU A 316 -17.92 -1.28 -16.81
C LEU A 316 -18.52 -2.44 -17.62
N LYS A 317 -19.00 -3.50 -16.95
CA LYS A 317 -19.66 -4.64 -17.62
C LYS A 317 -20.92 -4.24 -18.37
N GLN A 318 -21.67 -3.25 -17.89
CA GLN A 318 -22.82 -2.69 -18.63
C GLN A 318 -22.42 -2.02 -19.95
N LYS A 319 -21.15 -1.62 -20.09
CA LYS A 319 -20.55 -1.05 -21.30
C LYS A 319 -19.73 -2.07 -22.10
N GLU A 320 -19.85 -3.36 -21.80
CA GLU A 320 -19.04 -4.44 -22.39
C GLU A 320 -17.53 -4.31 -22.09
N LYS A 321 -17.19 -3.69 -20.96
CA LYS A 321 -15.82 -3.51 -20.48
C LYS A 321 -15.67 -4.12 -19.08
N GLN A 322 -14.47 -4.14 -18.54
CA GLN A 322 -14.21 -4.59 -17.17
C GLN A 322 -13.01 -3.87 -16.60
N ILE A 323 -12.82 -3.94 -15.28
CA ILE A 323 -11.55 -3.55 -14.66
C ILE A 323 -10.46 -4.44 -15.27
N SER A 324 -9.48 -3.81 -15.92
CA SER A 324 -8.46 -4.55 -16.68
C SER A 324 -7.48 -5.27 -15.76
N LEU A 325 -7.21 -4.67 -14.60
CA LEU A 325 -6.31 -5.21 -13.58
C LEU A 325 -6.54 -4.49 -12.25
N GLN A 326 -6.57 -5.24 -11.15
CA GLN A 326 -6.43 -4.74 -9.79
C GLN A 326 -5.10 -5.22 -9.20
N ILE A 327 -4.32 -4.30 -8.61
CA ILE A 327 -3.05 -4.58 -7.95
C ILE A 327 -3.15 -4.15 -6.49
N ASP A 328 -2.96 -5.13 -5.61
CA ASP A 328 -3.03 -4.95 -4.16
C ASP A 328 -1.62 -5.02 -3.57
N CYS A 329 -1.16 -3.93 -2.96
CA CYS A 329 0.11 -3.87 -2.24
C CYS A 329 -0.13 -3.93 -0.73
N THR A 330 0.42 -4.93 -0.05
CA THR A 330 0.26 -5.07 1.41
C THR A 330 1.42 -5.83 2.05
N ALA A 331 1.68 -5.59 3.34
CA ALA A 331 2.65 -6.40 4.09
C ALA A 331 2.03 -7.70 4.64
N THR A 332 0.70 -7.74 4.75
CA THR A 332 -0.05 -8.73 5.53
C THR A 332 -1.30 -9.22 4.78
N PRO A 333 -1.16 -9.90 3.62
CA PRO A 333 -2.29 -10.37 2.81
C PRO A 333 -2.99 -11.56 3.47
N LYS A 334 -3.71 -11.32 4.56
CA LYS A 334 -4.37 -12.35 5.36
C LYS A 334 -5.83 -12.03 5.58
N HIS A 335 -6.66 -13.06 5.53
CA HIS A 335 -8.04 -13.05 5.98
C HIS A 335 -8.12 -13.07 7.52
N ASN A 336 -9.29 -12.76 8.06
CA ASN A 336 -9.55 -12.81 9.52
C ASN A 336 -9.34 -14.20 10.13
N ASN A 337 -9.48 -15.26 9.33
CA ASN A 337 -9.20 -16.64 9.74
C ASN A 337 -7.69 -16.98 9.71
N GLY A 338 -6.82 -16.03 9.35
CA GLY A 338 -5.37 -16.20 9.25
C GLY A 338 -4.87 -16.75 7.91
N GLY A 339 -5.76 -17.18 7.02
CA GLY A 339 -5.42 -17.67 5.68
C GLY A 339 -4.85 -16.57 4.80
N ILE A 340 -3.88 -16.89 3.94
CA ILE A 340 -3.25 -15.94 3.01
C ILE A 340 -4.17 -15.73 1.80
N PHE A 341 -4.22 -14.50 1.27
CA PHE A 341 -4.92 -14.22 0.01
C PHE A 341 -4.37 -15.09 -1.11
N VAL A 342 -5.23 -15.89 -1.73
CA VAL A 342 -4.82 -16.81 -2.81
C VAL A 342 -4.23 -16.06 -4.00
N GLN A 343 -4.67 -14.82 -4.23
CA GLN A 343 -4.22 -13.89 -5.27
C GLN A 343 -2.75 -13.44 -5.12
N THR A 344 -2.04 -13.85 -4.06
CA THR A 344 -0.66 -13.43 -3.80
C THR A 344 0.31 -14.06 -4.81
N ILE A 345 0.90 -13.22 -5.67
CA ILE A 345 1.79 -13.63 -6.76
C ILE A 345 3.27 -13.32 -6.51
N SER A 346 3.56 -12.42 -5.56
CA SER A 346 4.93 -12.07 -5.16
C SER A 346 4.99 -11.89 -3.65
N ASP A 347 6.11 -12.27 -3.03
CA ASP A 347 6.30 -12.25 -1.59
C ASP A 347 7.70 -11.81 -1.19
N TYR A 348 7.76 -10.70 -0.46
CA TYR A 348 8.96 -10.17 0.18
C TYR A 348 8.68 -9.85 1.66
N PRO A 349 8.99 -10.78 2.58
CA PRO A 349 8.63 -10.67 4.00
C PRO A 349 9.56 -9.73 4.79
N LEU A 350 9.09 -9.26 5.94
CA LEU A 350 9.82 -8.35 6.84
C LEU A 350 11.20 -8.89 7.25
N VAL A 351 11.32 -10.20 7.46
CA VAL A 351 12.58 -10.84 7.87
C VAL A 351 13.68 -10.65 6.82
N GLU A 352 13.33 -10.79 5.54
CA GLU A 352 14.27 -10.56 4.43
C GLU A 352 14.64 -9.08 4.32
N ALA A 353 13.65 -8.19 4.49
CA ALA A 353 13.85 -6.74 4.46
C ALA A 353 14.75 -6.22 5.58
N ILE A 354 14.67 -6.79 6.78
CA ILE A 354 15.57 -6.49 7.90
C ILE A 354 16.98 -6.99 7.59
N HIS A 355 17.12 -8.23 7.10
CA HIS A 355 18.43 -8.82 6.81
C HIS A 355 19.20 -8.05 5.72
N GLN A 356 18.48 -7.52 4.72
CA GLN A 356 19.04 -6.69 3.65
C GLN A 356 19.19 -5.21 4.03
N GLY A 357 18.88 -4.83 5.27
CA GLY A 357 19.00 -3.44 5.74
C GLY A 357 18.08 -2.45 5.02
N ILE A 358 17.01 -2.93 4.39
CA ILE A 358 15.98 -2.10 3.76
C ILE A 358 15.08 -1.51 4.84
N VAL A 359 14.75 -2.31 5.86
CA VAL A 359 13.96 -1.91 7.03
C VAL A 359 14.84 -1.98 8.26
N LYS A 360 14.62 -1.05 9.20
CA LYS A 360 15.36 -1.01 10.47
C LYS A 360 15.10 -2.30 11.27
N THR A 361 16.13 -2.79 11.93
CA THR A 361 16.00 -3.92 12.87
C THR A 361 15.29 -3.43 14.13
N PRO A 362 14.13 -3.99 14.50
CA PRO A 362 13.51 -3.69 15.78
C PRO A 362 14.39 -4.26 16.89
N VAL A 363 14.70 -3.42 17.88
CA VAL A 363 15.45 -3.83 19.07
C VAL A 363 14.44 -3.97 20.20
N LEU A 364 14.39 -5.16 20.80
CA LEU A 364 13.67 -5.38 22.05
C LEU A 364 14.69 -5.36 23.19
N PRO A 365 14.34 -4.81 24.37
CA PRO A 365 15.18 -4.96 25.55
C PRO A 365 15.45 -6.44 25.84
N ASP A 366 16.64 -6.75 26.36
CA ASP A 366 17.03 -8.11 26.71
C ASP A 366 16.09 -8.71 27.77
N GLU A 367 16.04 -10.05 27.85
CA GLU A 367 15.15 -10.73 28.79
C GLU A 367 15.37 -10.34 30.25
N ALA A 368 16.61 -10.09 30.67
CA ALA A 368 16.90 -9.70 32.05
C ALA A 368 16.37 -8.28 32.35
N SER A 369 16.47 -7.36 31.39
CA SER A 369 15.87 -6.02 31.49
C SER A 369 14.34 -6.08 31.48
N ARG A 370 13.74 -6.87 30.59
CA ARG A 370 12.27 -7.06 30.55
C ARG A 370 11.73 -7.72 31.81
N GLY A 371 12.48 -8.66 32.41
CA GLY A 371 12.09 -9.33 33.65
C GLY A 371 12.07 -8.42 34.88
N LYS A 372 12.65 -7.21 34.80
CA LYS A 372 12.57 -6.19 35.87
C LYS A 372 11.31 -5.34 35.80
N LEU A 373 10.63 -5.31 34.64
CA LEU A 373 9.43 -4.52 34.44
C LEU A 373 8.23 -5.26 35.04
N GLN A 374 7.44 -4.56 35.84
CA GLN A 374 6.25 -5.14 36.45
C GLN A 374 5.01 -4.32 36.14
N GLU A 375 3.94 -5.00 35.73
CA GLU A 375 2.60 -4.41 35.74
C GLU A 375 2.11 -4.32 37.18
N LYS A 376 1.84 -3.10 37.64
CA LYS A 376 1.34 -2.85 38.99
C LYS A 376 -0.16 -3.11 39.05
N GLN A 377 -0.68 -3.53 40.21
CA GLN A 377 -2.13 -3.63 40.42
C GLN A 377 -2.73 -2.23 40.62
N SER A 378 -3.04 -1.56 39.52
CA SER A 378 -3.79 -0.29 39.51
C SER A 378 -4.79 -0.27 38.36
N ALA A 379 -5.88 0.47 38.55
CA ALA A 379 -6.84 0.79 37.50
C ALA A 379 -6.39 2.00 36.64
N ILE A 380 -5.42 2.76 37.12
CA ILE A 380 -4.84 3.93 36.44
C ILE A 380 -3.76 3.44 35.50
N PHE A 381 -3.85 3.76 34.21
CA PHE A 381 -2.97 3.23 33.17
C PHE A 381 -1.50 3.58 33.44
N THR A 382 -1.24 4.84 33.82
CA THR A 382 0.13 5.31 34.07
C THR A 382 0.76 4.67 35.30
N GLU A 383 -0.03 4.30 36.31
CA GLU A 383 0.47 3.57 37.48
C GLU A 383 0.70 2.10 37.16
N LYS A 384 -0.23 1.47 36.45
CA LYS A 384 -0.13 0.07 36.03
C LYS A 384 1.11 -0.17 35.18
N TYR A 385 1.38 0.72 34.23
CA TYR A 385 2.49 0.59 33.27
C TYR A 385 3.68 1.52 33.57
N GLU A 386 3.80 2.00 34.81
CA GLU A 386 4.82 2.99 35.21
C GLU A 386 6.24 2.58 34.82
N ASP A 387 6.62 1.33 35.09
CA ASP A 387 7.97 0.83 34.80
C ASP A 387 8.28 0.85 33.30
N TYR A 388 7.28 0.55 32.46
CA TYR A 388 7.40 0.54 31.01
C TYR A 388 7.49 1.96 30.44
N ILE A 389 6.67 2.89 30.95
CA ILE A 389 6.71 4.30 30.56
C ILE A 389 8.06 4.90 30.92
N ASN A 390 8.54 4.67 32.16
CA ASN A 390 9.86 5.14 32.61
C ASN A 390 10.98 4.65 31.70
N LEU A 391 11.00 3.34 31.38
CA LEU A 391 11.98 2.78 30.46
C LEU A 391 11.93 3.46 29.08
N GLY A 392 10.72 3.67 28.54
CA GLY A 392 10.52 4.37 27.28
C GLY A 392 11.11 5.79 27.27
N ILE A 393 10.89 6.54 28.36
CA ILE A 393 11.48 7.89 28.53
C ILE A 393 13.01 7.84 28.63
N GLU A 394 13.56 6.89 29.40
CA GLU A 394 15.01 6.76 29.54
C GLU A 394 15.70 6.43 28.22
N GLU A 395 15.15 5.48 27.45
CA GLU A 395 15.67 5.14 26.13
C GLU A 395 15.50 6.29 25.14
N TRP A 396 14.35 6.96 25.14
CA TRP A 396 14.14 8.15 24.33
C TRP A 396 15.17 9.26 24.64
N ARG A 397 15.50 9.51 25.90
CA ARG A 397 16.53 10.50 26.30
C ARG A 397 17.92 10.10 25.79
N LYS A 398 18.27 8.81 25.84
CA LYS A 398 19.54 8.31 25.30
C LYS A 398 19.59 8.53 23.79
N THR A 399 18.58 8.06 23.06
CA THR A 399 18.48 8.22 21.60
C THR A 399 18.44 9.70 21.19
N SER A 400 17.77 10.56 21.95
CA SER A 400 17.73 12.00 21.69
C SER A 400 19.14 12.61 21.72
N LYS A 401 19.96 12.28 22.72
CA LYS A 401 21.35 12.75 22.82
C LYS A 401 22.24 12.20 21.71
N GLU A 402 22.04 10.93 21.34
CA GLU A 402 22.79 10.30 20.24
C GLU A 402 22.47 10.93 18.88
N LEU A 403 21.22 11.35 18.65
CA LEU A 403 20.78 11.94 17.40
C LEU A 403 21.02 13.46 17.31
N GLU A 404 21.23 14.15 18.43
CA GLU A 404 21.48 15.59 18.50
C GLU A 404 22.54 16.09 17.50
N PRO A 405 23.72 15.45 17.34
CA PRO A 405 24.74 15.90 16.38
C PRO A 405 24.31 15.79 14.91
N THR A 406 23.30 14.97 14.63
CA THR A 406 22.79 14.74 13.25
C THR A 406 21.70 15.73 12.86
N GLY A 407 21.22 16.56 13.80
CA GLY A 407 20.07 17.43 13.60
C GLY A 407 18.72 16.69 13.50
N LYS A 408 18.70 15.37 13.72
CA LYS A 408 17.48 14.57 13.71
C LYS A 408 16.82 14.55 15.09
N LYS A 409 15.49 14.57 15.12
CA LYS A 409 14.71 14.46 16.35
C LYS A 409 14.45 13.00 16.68
N ALA A 410 14.50 12.65 17.96
CA ALA A 410 14.00 11.37 18.45
C ALA A 410 12.53 11.52 18.88
N ILE A 411 11.68 10.63 18.40
CA ILE A 411 10.25 10.63 18.73
C ILE A 411 9.96 9.37 19.55
N LEU A 412 9.21 9.53 20.65
CA LEU A 412 8.70 8.43 21.47
C LEU A 412 7.20 8.27 21.21
N PHE A 413 6.79 7.06 20.85
CA PHE A 413 5.38 6.70 20.74
C PHE A 413 4.97 5.83 21.93
N ILE A 414 3.89 6.23 22.62
CA ILE A 414 3.25 5.43 23.66
C ILE A 414 1.83 5.11 23.18
N MET A 415 1.54 3.82 23.02
CA MET A 415 0.23 3.34 22.60
C MET A 415 -0.57 2.92 23.84
N THR A 416 -1.79 3.43 23.96
CA THR A 416 -2.74 3.09 25.02
C THR A 416 -3.88 2.23 24.47
N ASP A 417 -4.61 1.59 25.37
CA ASP A 417 -5.78 0.76 25.11
C ASP A 417 -7.04 1.59 24.78
N ASP A 418 -7.18 2.79 25.35
CA ASP A 418 -8.25 3.71 25.01
C ASP A 418 -7.83 5.18 24.97
N THR A 419 -8.75 6.04 24.52
CA THR A 419 -8.55 7.47 24.33
C THR A 419 -8.40 8.23 25.64
N LYS A 420 -9.06 7.79 26.74
CA LYS A 420 -8.94 8.43 28.05
C LYS A 420 -7.56 8.19 28.64
N ASN A 421 -7.05 6.97 28.50
CA ASN A 421 -5.72 6.60 28.93
C ASN A 421 -4.67 7.35 28.11
N CYS A 422 -4.93 7.67 26.84
CA CYS A 422 -4.06 8.53 26.04
C CYS A 422 -3.93 9.94 26.63
N ASP A 423 -5.05 10.58 26.98
CA ASP A 423 -5.07 11.92 27.59
C ASP A 423 -4.47 11.93 29.01
N GLU A 424 -4.70 10.85 29.78
CA GLU A 424 -4.08 10.63 31.09
C GLU A 424 -2.56 10.54 30.99
N VAL A 425 -2.05 9.72 30.05
CA VAL A 425 -0.61 9.57 29.79
C VAL A 425 0.01 10.91 29.42
N GLN A 426 -0.63 11.72 28.57
CA GLN A 426 -0.15 13.06 28.26
C GLN A 426 0.03 13.90 29.53
N THR A 427 -1.02 13.97 30.34
CA THR A 427 -1.02 14.75 31.59
C THR A 427 0.07 14.25 32.55
N TYR A 428 0.22 12.93 32.68
CA TYR A 428 1.26 12.31 33.49
C TYR A 428 2.66 12.68 32.99
N LEU A 429 2.91 12.60 31.68
CA LEU A 429 4.21 12.88 31.11
C LEU A 429 4.60 14.35 31.30
N GLU A 430 3.70 15.29 30.98
CA GLU A 430 3.98 16.73 31.09
C GLU A 430 4.17 17.19 32.54
N LYS A 431 3.49 16.54 33.49
CA LYS A 431 3.60 16.85 34.92
C LYS A 431 4.87 16.30 35.54
N ASN A 432 5.28 15.08 35.17
CA ASN A 432 6.36 14.36 35.85
C ASN A 432 7.73 14.52 35.17
N TYR A 433 7.77 14.89 33.89
CA TYR A 433 9.02 15.06 33.14
C TYR A 433 9.11 16.47 32.53
N ALA A 434 9.94 17.32 33.15
CA ALA A 434 10.08 18.73 32.77
C ALA A 434 10.54 18.93 31.31
N ASP A 435 11.30 18.00 30.76
CA ASP A 435 11.79 18.01 29.37
C ASP A 435 10.68 17.72 28.33
N LEU A 436 9.57 17.12 28.77
CA LEU A 436 8.39 16.80 27.94
C LEU A 436 7.23 17.81 28.12
N ASN A 437 7.32 18.72 29.08
CA ASN A 437 6.26 19.70 29.34
C ASN A 437 5.96 20.55 28.10
N GLY A 438 4.70 20.52 27.65
CA GLY A 438 4.23 21.25 26.46
C GLY A 438 4.71 20.66 25.13
N LYS A 439 5.26 19.44 25.13
CA LYS A 439 5.82 18.76 23.94
C LYS A 439 5.18 17.39 23.68
N VAL A 440 4.16 17.01 24.44
CA VAL A 440 3.47 15.73 24.24
C VAL A 440 2.24 15.95 23.37
N LEU A 441 2.10 15.13 22.33
CA LEU A 441 0.97 15.18 21.41
C LEU A 441 0.11 13.93 21.61
N THR A 442 -1.21 14.10 21.66
CA THR A 442 -2.19 13.02 21.68
C THR A 442 -2.86 12.90 20.32
N ILE A 443 -2.83 11.70 19.75
CA ILE A 443 -3.41 11.42 18.43
C ILE A 443 -4.40 10.27 18.60
N HIS A 444 -5.67 10.62 18.80
CA HIS A 444 -6.78 9.68 18.77
C HIS A 444 -8.02 10.38 18.20
N THR A 445 -8.91 9.56 17.65
CA THR A 445 -10.22 9.99 17.15
C THR A 445 -11.30 9.38 18.03
N ASN A 446 -12.57 9.72 17.80
CA ASN A 446 -13.68 9.08 18.53
C ASN A 446 -13.59 7.53 18.49
N LYS A 447 -14.26 6.86 19.44
CA LYS A 447 -14.14 5.41 19.74
C LYS A 447 -14.34 4.46 18.54
N SER A 448 -14.89 4.94 17.43
CA SER A 448 -15.12 4.18 16.20
C SER A 448 -13.96 4.22 15.20
N GLY A 449 -12.96 5.11 15.36
CA GLY A 449 -11.86 5.26 14.40
C GLY A 449 -12.27 5.92 13.06
N ASP A 450 -13.55 6.20 12.88
CA ASP A 450 -14.11 6.84 11.69
C ASP A 450 -14.04 8.36 11.80
N ILE A 451 -13.20 8.95 10.96
CA ILE A 451 -13.23 10.38 10.68
C ILE A 451 -13.94 10.56 9.33
N SER A 452 -15.23 10.94 9.35
CA SER A 452 -15.86 11.46 8.13
C SER A 452 -15.20 12.79 7.75
N GLU A 453 -14.90 13.04 6.48
CA GLU A 453 -14.26 14.31 6.07
C GLU A 453 -15.28 15.44 5.84
N LYS A 454 -16.59 15.13 5.87
CA LYS A 454 -17.68 16.11 5.80
C LYS A 454 -18.10 16.65 7.17
N VAL A 455 -17.26 16.51 8.21
CA VAL A 455 -17.52 17.22 9.46
C VAL A 455 -17.37 18.73 9.27
N SER A 456 -18.29 19.48 9.85
CA SER A 456 -18.25 20.94 9.89
C SER A 456 -18.03 21.44 11.32
N GLY A 457 -17.56 22.67 11.45
CA GLY A 457 -17.30 23.29 12.76
C GLY A 457 -16.15 22.61 13.52
N LYS A 458 -16.35 22.39 14.83
CA LYS A 458 -15.29 21.96 15.77
C LYS A 458 -14.61 20.64 15.40
N ALA A 459 -15.35 19.68 14.84
CA ALA A 459 -14.81 18.39 14.46
C ALA A 459 -13.84 18.49 13.26
N LYS A 460 -14.04 19.47 12.37
CA LYS A 460 -13.08 19.77 11.29
C LYS A 460 -11.81 20.40 11.84
N GLU A 461 -11.96 21.35 12.77
CA GLU A 461 -10.80 21.99 13.43
C GLU A 461 -9.95 20.97 14.19
N GLU A 462 -10.60 20.02 14.87
CA GLU A 462 -9.94 18.92 15.57
C GLU A 462 -9.20 17.99 14.60
N LEU A 463 -9.84 17.61 13.49
CA LEU A 463 -9.20 16.83 12.43
C LEU A 463 -7.99 17.54 11.83
N ASP A 464 -8.12 18.82 11.49
CA ASP A 464 -7.03 19.61 10.91
C ASP A 464 -5.89 19.82 11.91
N ARG A 465 -6.20 19.92 13.22
CA ARG A 465 -5.19 19.93 14.29
C ARG A 465 -4.44 18.60 14.35
N LEU A 466 -5.15 17.47 14.39
CA LEU A 466 -4.54 16.14 14.42
C LEU A 466 -3.66 15.90 13.19
N ARG A 467 -4.09 16.35 12.01
CA ARG A 467 -3.32 16.30 10.76
C ARG A 467 -2.02 17.09 10.85
N ARG A 468 -2.09 18.34 11.32
CA ARG A 468 -0.88 19.15 11.54
C ARG A 468 0.06 18.47 12.53
N GLN A 469 -0.47 17.99 13.66
CA GLN A 469 0.33 17.27 14.64
C GLN A 469 1.00 16.02 14.08
N ALA A 470 0.32 15.24 13.24
CA ALA A 470 0.90 14.06 12.60
C ALA A 470 1.95 14.40 11.53
N ASN A 471 1.77 15.51 10.80
CA ASN A 471 2.67 15.94 9.73
C ASN A 471 3.90 16.70 10.25
N ASP A 472 3.74 17.49 11.32
CA ASP A 472 4.79 18.35 11.90
C ASP A 472 5.61 17.66 13.01
N ILE A 473 5.32 16.37 13.28
CA ILE A 473 6.01 15.60 14.33
C ILE A 473 7.47 15.32 14.00
N ASP A 474 7.78 15.19 12.71
CA ASP A 474 9.15 15.06 12.15
C ASP A 474 9.77 16.47 11.97
#